data_AF-A0A2A6NPJ1-F1
#
_entry.id   AF-A0A2A6NPJ1-F1
#
_cell.length_a   1.000
_cell.length_b   1.000
_cell.length_c   1.000
_cell.angle_alpha   90.00
_cell.angle_beta   90.00
_cell.angle_gamma   90.00
#
_symmetry.space_group_name_H-M   'P 1'
#
loop_
_entity.id
_entity.type
_entity.pdbx_description
1 polymer ?
#
loop_
_entity_poly.entity_id
_entity_poly.type
_entity_poly.pdbx_seq_one_letter_code
_entity_poly.pdbx_strand_id
1 'polypeptide(L)' 'MGSATDKIKGTANEAIGKVKRRLGKATGSLAMQGRGAIQEVKGKGQKALGGAKTMVRHAVKRATAAH' A
#
# COMPACT_ATOMS: atom_id res chain seq x y z
N MET A 1 -6.68 -28.97 36.77
CA MET A 1 -5.56 -28.04 36.47
C MET A 1 -4.41 -28.85 35.89
N GLY A 2 -4.30 -28.91 34.55
CA GLY A 2 -3.37 -29.78 33.83
C GLY A 2 -2.15 -28.99 33.32
N SER A 3 -1.22 -28.70 34.23
CA SER A 3 -0.12 -27.73 34.05
C SER A 3 0.95 -28.10 32.99
N ALA A 4 0.92 -29.30 32.42
CA ALA A 4 1.83 -29.74 31.36
C ALA A 4 1.27 -29.47 29.94
N THR A 5 -0.03 -29.70 29.73
CA THR A 5 -0.71 -29.50 28.44
C THR A 5 -0.82 -28.02 28.09
N ASP A 6 -1.07 -27.15 29.07
CA ASP A 6 -1.14 -25.70 28.87
C ASP A 6 0.24 -25.10 28.56
N LYS A 7 1.32 -25.63 29.15
CA LYS A 7 2.69 -25.19 28.81
C LYS A 7 3.06 -25.56 27.37
N ILE A 8 2.78 -26.79 26.93
CA ILE A 8 3.08 -27.24 25.56
C ILE A 8 2.27 -26.44 24.52
N LYS A 9 0.98 -26.18 24.79
CA LYS A 9 0.16 -25.31 23.94
C LYS A 9 0.69 -23.87 23.89
N GLY A 10 1.17 -23.35 25.02
CA GLY A 10 1.84 -22.04 25.08
C GLY A 10 3.09 -21.99 24.20
N THR A 11 3.97 -22.99 24.28
CA THR A 11 5.21 -23.03 23.50
C THR A 11 4.95 -23.18 21.99
N ALA A 12 3.97 -24.01 21.62
CA ALA A 12 3.56 -24.17 20.22
C ALA A 12 2.99 -22.87 19.63
N ASN A 13 2.14 -22.16 20.39
CA ASN A 13 1.61 -20.87 19.99
C ASN A 13 2.68 -19.78 19.90
N GLU A 14 3.68 -19.78 20.78
CA GLU A 14 4.83 -18.86 20.67
C GLU A 14 5.69 -19.14 19.44
N ALA A 15 5.95 -20.41 19.12
CA ALA A 15 6.73 -20.80 17.94
C ALA A 15 6.01 -20.37 16.66
N ILE A 16 4.72 -20.70 16.54
CA ILE A 16 3.87 -20.29 15.41
C ILE A 16 3.78 -18.76 15.36
N GLY A 17 3.61 -18.08 16.50
CA GLY A 17 3.57 -16.63 16.60
C GLY A 17 4.86 -15.94 16.15
N LYS A 18 6.03 -16.49 16.51
CA LYS A 18 7.35 -15.99 16.05
C LYS A 18 7.51 -16.18 14.54
N VAL A 19 7.10 -17.33 14.00
CA VAL A 19 7.12 -17.59 12.55
C VAL A 19 6.18 -16.62 11.82
N LYS A 20 4.94 -16.44 12.29
CA LYS A 20 3.97 -15.48 11.71
C LYS A 20 4.43 -14.03 11.82
N ARG A 21 5.10 -13.62 12.91
CA ARG A 21 5.69 -12.29 13.05
C ARG A 21 6.88 -12.07 12.12
N ARG A 22 7.74 -13.08 11.94
CA ARG A 22 8.89 -12.98 11.01
C ARG A 22 8.44 -12.96 9.57
N LEU A 23 7.53 -13.86 9.20
CA LEU A 23 6.89 -13.86 7.87
C LEU A 23 6.12 -12.56 7.67
N GLY A 24 5.27 -12.14 8.61
CA GLY A 24 4.51 -10.89 8.51
C GLY A 24 5.36 -9.62 8.43
N LYS A 25 6.54 -9.58 9.06
CA LYS A 25 7.51 -8.48 8.87
C LYS A 25 8.14 -8.51 7.47
N ALA A 26 8.50 -9.70 6.97
CA ALA A 26 9.10 -9.86 5.64
C ALA A 26 8.08 -9.64 4.50
N THR A 27 6.92 -10.29 4.57
CA THR A 27 5.82 -10.13 3.61
C THR A 27 5.12 -8.78 3.74
N GLY A 28 5.05 -8.21 4.94
CA GLY A 28 4.55 -6.85 5.15
C GLY A 28 5.40 -5.81 4.40
N SER A 29 6.73 -5.99 4.38
CA SER A 29 7.64 -5.12 3.63
C SER A 29 7.50 -5.34 2.11
N LEU A 30 7.44 -6.59 1.65
CA LEU A 30 7.22 -6.94 0.23
C LEU A 30 5.85 -6.44 -0.29
N ALA A 31 4.78 -6.63 0.49
CA ALA A 31 3.45 -6.15 0.16
C ALA A 31 3.35 -4.62 0.20
N MET A 32 4.04 -3.96 1.15
CA MET A 32 4.14 -2.49 1.17
C MET A 32 4.94 -1.95 -0.01
N GLN A 33 6.04 -2.60 -0.40
CA GLN A 33 6.82 -2.24 -1.59
C GLN A 33 5.99 -2.36 -2.86
N GLY A 34 5.24 -3.45 -3.03
CA GLY A 34 4.32 -3.62 -4.16
C GLY A 34 3.21 -2.57 -4.19
N ARG A 35 2.59 -2.28 -3.04
CA ARG A 35 1.57 -1.21 -2.93
C ARG A 35 2.17 0.17 -3.24
N GLY A 36 3.36 0.46 -2.75
CA GLY A 36 4.07 1.72 -3.00
C GLY A 36 4.37 1.93 -4.48
N ALA A 37 4.91 0.92 -5.16
CA ALA A 37 5.20 0.98 -6.60
C ALA A 37 3.94 1.22 -7.43
N ILE A 38 2.85 0.49 -7.16
CA ILE A 38 1.56 0.69 -7.84
C ILE A 38 1.01 2.09 -7.57
N GLN A 39 1.12 2.58 -6.34
CA GLN A 39 0.62 3.89 -5.94
C GLN A 39 1.44 5.04 -6.57
N GLU A 40 2.76 4.88 -6.71
CA GLU A 40 3.62 5.80 -7.43
C GLU A 40 3.27 5.87 -8.92
N VAL A 41 3.11 4.71 -9.57
CA VAL A 41 2.72 4.65 -10.99
C VAL A 41 1.37 5.31 -11.21
N LYS A 42 0.39 5.00 -10.34
CA LYS A 42 -0.94 5.62 -10.37
C LYS A 42 -0.86 7.14 -10.14
N GLY A 43 -0.04 7.59 -9.19
CA GLY A 43 0.16 9.01 -8.90
C GLY A 43 0.82 9.77 -10.04
N LYS A 44 1.85 9.19 -10.68
CA LYS A 44 2.51 9.76 -11.86
C LYS A 44 1.54 9.85 -13.05
N GLY A 45 0.77 8.80 -13.30
CA GLY A 45 -0.27 8.80 -14.35
C GLY A 45 -1.36 9.85 -14.12
N GLN A 46 -1.84 9.97 -12.87
CA GLN A 46 -2.83 11.00 -12.52
C GLN A 46 -2.28 12.42 -12.64
N LYS A 47 -1.03 12.68 -12.24
CA LYS A 47 -0.39 14.00 -12.42
C LYS A 47 -0.26 14.37 -13.90
N ALA A 48 0.19 13.42 -14.74
CA ALA A 48 0.31 13.66 -16.18
C ALA A 48 -1.05 14.00 -16.82
N LEU A 49 -2.07 13.19 -16.53
CA LEU A 49 -3.43 13.43 -17.02
C LEU A 49 -4.02 14.75 -16.50
N GLY A 50 -3.79 15.07 -15.22
CA GLY A 50 -4.22 16.32 -14.60
C GLY A 50 -3.55 17.54 -15.22
N GLY A 51 -2.25 17.47 -15.52
CA GLY A 51 -1.51 18.51 -16.22
C GLY A 51 -2.08 18.78 -17.62
N ALA A 52 -2.26 17.72 -18.41
CA ALA A 52 -2.85 17.83 -19.75
C ALA A 52 -4.26 18.45 -19.71
N LYS A 53 -5.14 17.96 -18.81
CA LYS A 53 -6.50 18.49 -18.66
C LYS A 53 -6.52 19.95 -18.21
N THR A 54 -5.57 20.34 -17.36
CA THR A 54 -5.38 21.73 -16.91
C THR A 54 -4.99 22.63 -18.08
N MET A 55 -4.02 22.22 -18.91
CA MET A 55 -3.61 22.98 -20.09
C MET A 55 -4.77 23.17 -21.08
N VAL A 56 -5.51 22.10 -21.38
CA VAL A 56 -6.70 22.15 -22.25
C VAL A 56 -7.75 23.09 -21.68
N ARG A 57 -8.06 22.99 -20.38
CA ARG A 57 -9.00 23.92 -19.72
C ARG A 57 -8.55 25.37 -19.79
N HIS A 58 -7.26 25.64 -19.63
CA HIS A 58 -6.72 27.00 -19.75
C HIS A 58 -6.82 27.53 -21.18
N ALA A 59 -6.52 26.71 -22.18
CA ALA A 59 -6.66 27.09 -23.59
C ALA A 59 -8.12 27.39 -23.95
N VAL A 60 -9.05 26.50 -23.57
CA VAL A 60 -10.48 26.71 -23.77
C VAL A 60 -10.96 27.96 -23.03
N LYS A 61 -10.58 28.14 -21.76
CA LYS A 61 -10.98 29.31 -20.96
C LYS A 61 -10.49 30.62 -21.56
N ARG A 62 -9.28 30.66 -22.13
CA ARG A 62 -8.76 31.84 -22.85
C ARG A 62 -9.53 32.09 -24.15
N ALA A 63 -9.81 31.05 -24.93
CA ALA A 63 -10.58 31.16 -26.17
C ALA A 63 -12.00 31.67 -25.90
N THR A 64 -12.66 31.20 -24.84
CA THR A 64 -14.00 31.67 -24.45
C THR A 64 -14.00 33.06 -23.81
N ALA A 65 -12.89 33.52 -23.24
CA ALA A 65 -12.78 34.85 -22.63
C ALA A 65 -12.42 35.94 -23.65
N ALA A 66 -11.99 35.55 -24.86
CA ALA A 66 -11.66 36.46 -25.95
C ALA A 66 -12.82 36.64 -26.94
N HIS A 67 -13.98 36.00 -26.70
CA HIS A 67 -15.16 36.07 -27.54
C HIS A 67 -16.29 36.86 -26.90
#